data_AF-A0A803V1K4-F1
#
_entry.id   AF-A0A803V1K4-F1
#
_cell.length_a   1.000
_cell.length_b   1.000
_cell.length_c   1.000
_cell.angle_alpha   90.00
_cell.angle_beta   90.00
_cell.angle_gamma   90.00
#
_symmetry.space_group_name_H-M   'P 1'
#
loop_
_entity.id
_entity.type
_entity.pdbx_description
1 polymer ?
#
loop_
_entity_poly.entity_id
_entity_poly.type
_entity_poly.pdbx_seq_one_letter_code
_entity_poly.pdbx_strand_id
1 'polypeptide(L)'
;TAFLSVFLQAQVQQEPFLETTEGTSISIKCSHPNIRTGDFIHFYRQLPGQRPELVAVTAKASKEIRTPEGRLWVSADRRWSALWLGRPRRGDAAVYYCALGLHGQRSRGCEALKRRCCF
;
A
#
# COMPACT_ATOMS: atom_id res chain seq x y z
N THR A 1 -0.74 -2.27 -36.50
CA THR A 1 0.00 -3.08 -35.51
C THR A 1 -0.78 -3.03 -34.21
N ALA A 2 -1.41 -4.14 -33.82
CA ALA A 2 -2.19 -4.20 -32.59
C ALA A 2 -1.24 -4.36 -31.40
N PHE A 3 -1.21 -3.38 -30.50
CA PHE A 3 -0.56 -3.53 -29.20
C PHE A 3 -1.46 -4.43 -28.35
N LEU A 4 -1.12 -5.72 -28.25
CA LEU A 4 -1.68 -6.60 -27.23
C LEU A 4 -1.12 -6.15 -25.88
N SER A 5 -1.82 -5.26 -25.19
CA SER A 5 -1.60 -5.02 -23.77
C SER A 5 -2.01 -6.30 -23.03
N VAL A 6 -1.03 -7.13 -22.73
CA VAL A 6 -1.20 -8.23 -21.77
C VAL A 6 -1.45 -7.58 -20.41
N PHE A 7 -2.71 -7.51 -20.01
CA PHE A 7 -3.05 -7.21 -18.62
C PHE A 7 -2.63 -8.42 -17.79
N LEU A 8 -1.45 -8.35 -17.15
CA LEU A 8 -1.24 -9.20 -15.97
C LEU A 8 -2.35 -8.82 -14.98
N GLN A 9 -3.13 -9.81 -14.54
CA GLN A 9 -4.16 -9.58 -13.55
C GLN A 9 -3.49 -9.38 -12.18
N ALA A 10 -3.05 -8.14 -11.95
CA ALA A 10 -2.45 -7.75 -10.70
C ALA A 10 -3.44 -8.00 -9.56
N GLN A 11 -2.96 -8.64 -8.48
CA GLN A 11 -3.77 -8.86 -7.27
C GLN A 11 -4.18 -7.54 -6.60
N VAL A 12 -3.46 -6.47 -6.95
CA VAL A 12 -3.56 -5.15 -6.38
C VAL A 12 -3.51 -4.09 -7.51
N GLN A 13 -4.33 -3.05 -7.41
CA GLN A 13 -4.28 -1.88 -8.27
C GLN A 13 -4.02 -0.61 -7.46
N GLN A 14 -3.07 0.18 -7.94
CA GLN A 14 -2.55 1.37 -7.27
C GLN A 14 -2.13 2.43 -8.30
N GLU A 15 -2.09 3.69 -7.89
CA GLU A 15 -1.56 4.81 -8.67
C GLU A 15 -0.06 4.94 -8.41
N PRO A 16 0.79 4.93 -9.46
CA PRO A 16 2.23 4.72 -9.33
C PRO A 16 2.98 5.90 -8.70
N PHE A 17 2.36 7.07 -8.64
CA PHE A 17 2.98 8.30 -8.19
C PHE A 17 2.01 9.16 -7.41
N LEU A 18 2.49 9.76 -6.31
CA LEU A 18 1.73 10.69 -5.49
C LEU A 18 2.67 11.80 -5.02
N GLU A 19 2.19 13.03 -5.05
CA GLU A 19 2.88 14.21 -4.52
C GLU A 19 2.01 14.91 -3.49
N THR A 20 2.64 15.46 -2.46
CA THR A 20 1.99 16.31 -1.47
C THR A 20 2.99 17.28 -0.88
N THR A 21 2.52 18.41 -0.37
CA THR A 21 3.38 19.34 0.34
C THR A 21 3.65 18.86 1.77
N GLU A 22 4.81 19.21 2.31
CA GLU A 22 5.17 18.83 3.68
C GLU A 22 4.13 19.32 4.70
N GLY A 23 3.74 18.43 5.62
CA GLY A 23 2.70 18.71 6.61
C GLY A 23 1.26 18.60 6.08
N THR A 24 1.06 18.44 4.77
CA THR A 24 -0.25 18.19 4.18
C THR A 24 -0.56 16.70 4.19
N SER A 25 -1.74 16.34 4.70
CA SER A 25 -2.13 14.94 4.77
C SER A 25 -2.32 14.33 3.38
N ILE A 26 -1.93 13.08 3.20
CA ILE A 26 -2.10 12.34 1.95
C ILE A 26 -2.70 10.96 2.21
N SER A 27 -3.46 10.44 1.24
CA SER A 27 -4.05 9.10 1.32
C SER A 27 -3.54 8.21 0.19
N ILE A 28 -2.83 7.16 0.57
CA ILE A 28 -2.26 6.17 -0.33
C ILE A 28 -3.24 5.01 -0.45
N LYS A 29 -3.95 4.96 -1.58
CA LYS A 29 -5.02 4.00 -1.84
C LYS A 29 -4.48 2.63 -2.29
N CYS A 30 -5.23 1.56 -2.11
CA CYS A 30 -4.89 0.24 -2.61
C CYS A 30 -6.18 -0.53 -2.89
N SER A 31 -6.42 -0.86 -4.16
CA SER A 31 -7.52 -1.72 -4.55
C SER A 31 -7.02 -3.16 -4.62
N HIS A 32 -7.78 -4.09 -4.08
CA HIS A 32 -7.50 -5.53 -4.09
C HIS A 32 -8.83 -6.26 -4.38
N PRO A 33 -9.28 -6.26 -5.65
CA PRO A 33 -10.60 -6.77 -6.01
C PRO A 33 -10.74 -8.28 -5.80
N ASN A 34 -9.64 -9.03 -5.72
CA ASN A 34 -9.65 -10.48 -5.59
C ASN A 34 -9.24 -11.00 -4.21
N ILE A 35 -9.31 -10.15 -3.17
CA ILE A 35 -8.96 -10.54 -1.80
C ILE A 35 -9.78 -11.75 -1.33
N ARG A 36 -9.13 -12.68 -0.61
CA ARG A 36 -9.77 -13.86 -0.04
C ARG A 36 -10.00 -13.70 1.46
N THR A 37 -10.93 -14.48 2.01
CA THR A 37 -11.29 -14.42 3.44
C THR A 37 -10.08 -14.58 4.36
N GLY A 38 -9.12 -15.45 4.01
CA GLY A 38 -7.90 -15.70 4.80
C GLY A 38 -6.73 -14.74 4.56
N ASP A 39 -6.82 -13.84 3.58
CA ASP A 39 -5.72 -12.93 3.27
C ASP A 39 -5.62 -11.81 4.32
N PHE A 40 -4.43 -11.30 4.52
CA PHE A 40 -4.14 -10.10 5.29
C PHE A 40 -3.61 -9.04 4.32
N ILE A 41 -3.92 -7.79 4.62
CA ILE A 41 -3.41 -6.63 3.89
C ILE A 41 -2.15 -6.19 4.60
N HIS A 42 -1.04 -6.24 3.88
CA HIS A 42 0.27 -5.80 4.33
C HIS A 42 0.60 -4.46 3.66
N PHE A 43 1.07 -3.49 4.44
CA PHE A 43 1.60 -2.23 3.95
C PHE A 43 3.10 -2.17 4.23
N TYR A 44 3.86 -1.85 3.19
CA TYR A 44 5.29 -1.67 3.26
C TYR A 44 5.68 -0.25 2.87
N ARG A 45 6.78 0.21 3.45
CA ARG A 45 7.46 1.45 3.11
C ARG A 45 8.90 1.13 2.78
N GLN A 46 9.40 1.68 1.70
CA GLN A 46 10.79 1.55 1.29
C GLN A 46 11.39 2.93 1.08
N LEU A 47 12.27 3.34 1.99
CA LEU A 47 13.07 4.55 1.84
C LEU A 47 14.12 4.36 0.73
N PRO A 48 14.57 5.45 0.07
CA PRO A 48 15.64 5.38 -0.93
C PRO A 48 16.87 4.63 -0.39
N GLY A 49 17.37 3.66 -1.15
CA GLY A 49 18.54 2.85 -0.77
C GLY A 49 18.30 1.83 0.35
N GLN A 50 17.08 1.72 0.88
CA GLN A 50 16.75 0.78 1.95
C GLN A 50 15.93 -0.41 1.43
N ARG A 51 15.93 -1.47 2.24
CA ARG A 51 15.03 -2.63 2.06
C ARG A 51 13.63 -2.27 2.55
N PRO A 52 12.57 -2.87 1.99
CA PRO A 52 11.22 -2.57 2.44
C PRO A 52 10.97 -2.97 3.89
N GLU A 53 10.31 -2.07 4.61
CA GLU A 53 9.93 -2.21 6.01
C GLU A 53 8.40 -2.40 6.10
N LEU A 54 7.97 -3.31 6.96
CA LEU A 54 6.55 -3.54 7.22
C LEU A 54 6.00 -2.45 8.14
N VAL A 55 5.08 -1.64 7.62
CA VAL A 55 4.43 -0.56 8.38
C VAL A 55 3.22 -1.10 9.15
N ALA A 56 2.41 -1.93 8.49
CA ALA A 56 1.19 -2.45 9.08
C ALA A 56 0.75 -3.77 8.43
N VAL A 57 0.09 -4.59 9.25
CA VAL A 57 -0.66 -5.76 8.82
C VAL A 57 -2.04 -5.69 9.45
N THR A 58 -3.07 -5.91 8.66
CA THR A 58 -4.46 -5.93 9.12
C THR A 58 -5.31 -6.83 8.22
N ALA A 59 -6.30 -7.51 8.80
CA ALA A 59 -7.30 -8.25 8.03
C ALA A 59 -8.53 -7.38 7.74
N LYS A 60 -8.98 -6.60 8.72
CA LYS A 60 -10.21 -5.79 8.72
C LYS A 60 -10.03 -4.60 9.68
N ALA A 61 -10.90 -3.61 9.57
CA ALA A 61 -10.94 -2.41 10.42
C ALA A 61 -9.76 -1.45 10.21
N SER A 62 -9.68 -0.43 11.08
CA SER A 62 -8.63 0.58 11.05
C SER A 62 -7.47 0.22 11.98
N LYS A 63 -6.27 0.64 11.61
CA LYS A 63 -5.06 0.46 12.43
C LYS A 63 -4.25 1.75 12.45
N GLU A 64 -3.88 2.20 13.64
CA GLU A 64 -3.01 3.36 13.79
C GLU A 64 -1.56 3.01 13.47
N ILE A 65 -0.87 3.95 12.85
CA ILE A 65 0.52 3.83 12.44
C ILE A 65 1.28 4.99 13.08
N ARG A 66 2.39 4.65 13.75
CA ARG A 66 3.17 5.62 14.52
C ARG A 66 4.23 6.33 13.68
N THR A 67 4.76 5.67 12.66
CA THR A 67 5.89 6.19 11.88
C THR A 67 5.79 5.75 10.42
N PRO A 68 5.37 6.64 9.49
CA PRO A 68 4.91 8.00 9.73
C PRO A 68 3.58 8.00 10.51
N GLU A 69 3.27 9.09 11.21
CA GLU A 69 1.99 9.21 11.90
C GLU A 69 0.84 9.12 10.90
N GLY A 70 -0.05 8.16 11.13
CA GLY A 70 -1.11 7.87 10.18
C GLY A 70 -2.09 6.82 10.65
N ARG A 71 -2.99 6.45 9.74
CA ARG A 71 -4.01 5.45 9.99
C ARG A 71 -4.29 4.68 8.71
N LEU A 72 -4.23 3.37 8.82
CA LEU A 72 -4.68 2.45 7.78
C LEU A 72 -6.17 2.19 7.94
N TRP A 73 -6.90 2.30 6.84
CA TRP A 73 -8.32 1.98 6.74
C TRP A 73 -8.54 0.84 5.75
N VAL A 74 -9.48 -0.05 6.05
CA VAL A 74 -9.90 -1.14 5.17
C VAL A 74 -11.41 -1.01 4.98
N SER A 75 -11.88 -1.12 3.73
CA SER A 75 -13.31 -1.12 3.42
C SER A 75 -14.00 -2.33 4.05
N ALA A 76 -15.31 -2.24 4.28
CA ALA A 76 -16.08 -3.33 4.90
C ALA A 76 -16.02 -4.62 4.07
N ASP A 77 -16.09 -4.50 2.74
CA ASP A 77 -15.93 -5.61 1.79
C ASP A 77 -14.47 -6.06 1.61
N ARG A 78 -13.53 -5.33 2.23
CA ARG A 78 -12.09 -5.52 2.16
C ARG A 78 -11.53 -5.46 0.74
N ARG A 79 -12.26 -4.96 -0.26
CA ARG A 79 -11.75 -4.84 -1.63
C ARG A 79 -10.89 -3.60 -1.84
N TRP A 80 -10.83 -2.72 -0.84
CA TRP A 80 -9.99 -1.54 -0.86
C TRP A 80 -9.42 -1.21 0.51
N SER A 81 -8.25 -0.58 0.51
CA SER A 81 -7.60 -0.03 1.69
C SER A 81 -6.95 1.32 1.40
N ALA A 82 -6.75 2.11 2.44
CA ALA A 82 -6.04 3.38 2.35
C ALA A 82 -5.16 3.62 3.56
N LEU A 83 -3.89 3.91 3.29
CA LEU A 83 -2.97 4.44 4.27
C LEU A 83 -3.06 5.97 4.24
N TRP A 84 -3.68 6.55 5.26
CA TRP A 84 -3.65 7.99 5.48
C TRP A 84 -2.42 8.37 6.30
N LEU A 85 -1.66 9.35 5.81
CA LEU A 85 -0.54 9.97 6.52
C LEU A 85 -0.97 11.38 6.92
N GLY A 86 -0.85 11.71 8.21
CA GLY A 86 -1.44 12.95 8.74
C GLY A 86 -0.60 14.19 8.47
N ARG A 87 0.68 14.12 8.81
CA ARG A 87 1.64 15.22 8.64
C ARG A 87 2.98 14.68 8.11
N PRO A 88 2.99 14.13 6.88
CA PRO A 88 4.18 13.54 6.31
C PRO A 88 5.26 14.61 6.12
N ARG A 89 6.51 14.27 6.44
CA ARG A 89 7.70 15.14 6.31
C ARG A 89 8.57 14.69 5.16
N ARG A 90 9.49 15.52 4.69
CA ARG A 90 10.43 15.14 3.60
C ARG A 90 11.10 13.77 3.77
N GLY A 91 11.41 13.38 5.01
CA GLY A 91 11.99 12.06 5.34
C GLY A 91 11.05 10.86 5.16
N ASP A 92 9.74 11.09 5.06
CA ASP A 92 8.72 10.07 4.78
C ASP A 92 8.55 9.79 3.28
N ALA A 93 9.31 10.49 2.44
CA ALA A 93 9.34 10.32 0.98
C ALA A 93 9.88 8.94 0.67
N ALA A 94 9.01 8.07 0.19
CA ALA A 94 9.31 6.65 0.09
C ALA A 94 8.50 6.00 -1.00
N VAL A 95 8.89 4.77 -1.32
CA VAL A 95 8.02 3.87 -2.06
C VAL A 95 7.08 3.16 -1.09
N TYR A 96 5.78 3.39 -1.22
CA TYR A 96 4.75 2.67 -0.48
C TYR A 96 4.10 1.63 -1.38
N TYR A 97 3.91 0.41 -0.88
CA TYR A 97 3.20 -0.62 -1.62
C TYR A 97 2.41 -1.51 -0.67
N CYS A 98 1.27 -2.02 -1.15
CA CYS A 98 0.45 -2.98 -0.42
C CYS A 98 0.60 -4.38 -1.03
N ALA A 99 0.38 -5.40 -0.21
CA ALA A 99 0.38 -6.80 -0.64
C ALA A 99 -0.68 -7.60 0.12
N LEU A 100 -1.13 -8.70 -0.48
CA LEU A 100 -1.99 -9.69 0.17
C LEU A 100 -1.15 -10.92 0.56
N GLY A 101 -1.42 -11.50 1.72
CA GLY A 101 -0.73 -12.71 2.17
C GLY A 101 -1.44 -13.40 3.33
N LEU A 102 -1.16 -14.70 3.53
CA LEU A 102 -1.64 -15.43 4.70
C LEU A 102 -0.78 -15.07 5.92
N HIS A 103 -1.38 -15.10 7.12
CA HIS A 103 -0.63 -14.91 8.36
C HIS A 103 0.43 -16.02 8.52
N GLY A 104 1.72 -15.66 8.47
CA GLY A 104 2.82 -16.60 8.69
C GLY A 104 3.39 -17.32 7.45
N GLN A 105 3.00 -16.95 6.22
CA GLN A 105 3.68 -17.44 5.01
C GLN A 105 4.24 -16.30 4.15
N ARG A 106 5.34 -16.60 3.44
CA ARG A 106 5.89 -15.78 2.35
C ARG A 106 4.83 -15.69 1.25
N SER A 107 4.44 -14.48 0.90
CA SER A 107 3.35 -14.14 -0.02
C SER A 107 3.34 -15.02 -1.28
N ARG A 108 2.21 -15.69 -1.54
CA ARG A 108 1.99 -16.36 -2.83
C ARG A 108 1.71 -15.27 -3.87
N GLY A 109 2.65 -15.06 -4.78
CA GLY A 109 2.49 -14.13 -5.91
C GLY A 109 2.38 -12.67 -5.49
N CYS A 110 3.46 -12.08 -4.98
CA CYS A 110 3.54 -10.64 -4.75
C CYS A 110 3.66 -9.90 -6.10
N GLU A 111 2.55 -9.49 -6.69
CA GLU A 111 2.56 -8.35 -7.61
C GLU A 111 2.17 -7.10 -6.81
N ALA A 112 3.18 -6.50 -6.19
CA ALA A 112 3.05 -5.24 -5.45
C ALA A 112 3.37 -4.09 -6.38
N LEU A 113 2.44 -3.13 -6.53
CA LEU A 113 2.70 -1.94 -7.32
C LEU A 113 3.46 -0.92 -6.47
N LYS A 114 4.60 -0.45 -6.98
CA LYS A 114 5.42 0.57 -6.31
C LYS A 114 4.77 1.94 -6.49
N ARG A 115 4.43 2.63 -5.39
CA ARG A 115 4.06 4.05 -5.43
C ARG A 115 5.16 4.91 -4.87
N ARG A 116 5.62 5.94 -5.57
CA ARG A 116 6.54 6.93 -5.00
C ARG A 116 5.73 8.09 -4.40
N CYS A 117 5.95 8.39 -3.12
CA CYS A 117 5.47 9.61 -2.48
C CYS A 117 6.60 10.64 -2.47
N CYS A 118 6.42 11.76 -3.18
CA CYS A 118 7.36 12.89 -3.23
C CYS A 118 6.78 14.12 -2.53
N PHE A 119 7.67 15.04 -2.14
CA PHE A 119 7.35 16.35 -1.59
C PHE A 119 7.84 17.48 -2.48
#